data_AF-A0A256HN02-F1
#
_entry.id   AF-A0A256HN02-F1
#
_cell.length_a   1.000
_cell.length_b   1.000
_cell.length_c   1.000
_cell.angle_alpha   90.00
_cell.angle_beta   90.00
_cell.angle_gamma   90.00
#
_symmetry.space_group_name_H-M   'P 1'
#
loop_
_entity.id
_entity.type
_entity.pdbx_description
1 polymer ?
#
loop_
_entity_poly.entity_id
_entity_poly.type
_entity_poly.pdbx_seq_one_letter_code
_entity_poly.pdbx_strand_id
1 'polypeptide(L)'
;MTSSRGLSRVLLVVCLVALAGCAGASLGDPAPDTGSTPDTGAATDGGADVAAANGSLEVHFVNVGQSVSTLVVGPDGETMLVDTGHYNDDGEHVLEYLRRHNITRIDHLVTTHNDADHIGGNAAIIDYYETEADGIGAVYDPGIAASTRTYGEYLDAIEAHDVTLYETREGDSIAFGEVDVDVLGPPEPYLENEARNENSVVLKLAHGETSFVLSGDAEDDQEAYLVETYGDELRSTVLKAGHHGSSSSSSEAFVDAVDPRVAVVSSAYDSQYGHPHEEVLRRFADRSVPTYWTATHGDVVFVSDGANVSVRTQRDAPTEPLSLRDGDPVGPGAGGDVVERARIGGGGAVAVTDGGTDAGDSGGSGDETAADSNRALAVAAINADAAGDDRENLNDEYVVFENAGDETLDLSGWTVEDEAGKRYEMPDGVTLAPGETLTLRTGSGTDTETDLYWGAGSPVWNNGGDTVIVENATGDRVLAESYE
;
A
#
# COMPACT_ATOMS: atom_id res chain seq x y z
N MET A 1 -36.66 6.62 59.01
CA MET A 1 -38.08 6.85 58.66
C MET A 1 -38.13 7.36 57.23
N THR A 2 -38.98 6.72 56.42
CA THR A 2 -39.49 7.09 55.09
C THR A 2 -38.52 7.21 53.90
N SER A 3 -38.53 6.12 53.14
CA SER A 3 -38.20 5.95 51.72
C SER A 3 -39.11 6.77 50.79
N SER A 4 -38.59 7.25 49.66
CA SER A 4 -39.40 7.51 48.47
C SER A 4 -38.71 6.95 47.22
N ARG A 5 -39.28 5.87 46.68
CA ARG A 5 -38.99 5.32 45.36
C ARG A 5 -39.74 6.13 44.30
N GLY A 6 -39.04 6.66 43.31
CA GLY A 6 -39.62 7.19 42.07
C GLY A 6 -39.67 6.07 41.02
N LEU A 7 -40.86 5.81 40.50
CA LEU A 7 -41.19 4.78 39.50
C LEU A 7 -40.76 5.19 38.09
N SER A 8 -40.13 4.28 37.35
CA SER A 8 -39.97 4.29 35.90
C SER A 8 -41.31 4.39 35.18
N ARG A 9 -41.37 5.21 34.12
CA ARG A 9 -42.44 5.19 33.11
C ARG A 9 -41.93 4.45 31.88
N VAL A 10 -42.49 3.27 31.65
CA VAL A 10 -42.40 2.53 30.38
C VAL A 10 -43.59 2.97 29.53
N LEU A 11 -43.32 3.49 28.34
CA LEU A 11 -44.32 3.86 27.35
C LEU A 11 -44.49 2.68 26.38
N LEU A 12 -45.65 2.03 26.39
CA LEU A 12 -46.02 0.96 25.47
C LEU A 12 -46.85 1.58 24.34
N VAL A 13 -46.33 1.59 23.11
CA VAL A 13 -47.06 1.99 21.91
C VAL A 13 -47.67 0.74 21.28
N VAL A 14 -49.00 0.74 21.12
CA VAL A 14 -49.76 -0.32 20.43
C VAL A 14 -50.21 0.23 19.08
N CYS A 15 -49.65 -0.31 17.99
CA CYS A 15 -50.12 -0.05 16.62
C CYS A 15 -51.18 -1.09 16.22
N LEU A 16 -52.40 -0.62 15.97
CA LEU A 16 -53.52 -1.39 15.43
C LEU A 16 -53.65 -1.06 13.93
N VAL A 17 -53.31 -2.01 13.06
CA VAL A 17 -53.56 -1.93 11.62
C VAL A 17 -54.87 -2.67 11.31
N ALA A 18 -55.84 -1.93 10.76
CA ALA A 18 -57.11 -2.47 10.29
C ALA A 18 -57.04 -2.72 8.77
N LEU A 19 -57.16 -3.99 8.38
CA LEU A 19 -57.38 -4.45 7.01
C LEU A 19 -58.86 -4.31 6.63
N ALA A 20 -59.13 -3.68 5.49
CA ALA A 20 -60.40 -3.79 4.79
C ALA A 20 -60.13 -3.91 3.29
N GLY A 21 -60.36 -5.10 2.74
CA GLY A 21 -60.47 -5.33 1.30
C GLY A 21 -61.93 -5.26 0.84
N CYS A 22 -62.14 -5.07 -0.47
CA CYS A 22 -63.23 -5.70 -1.23
C CYS A 22 -62.94 -5.63 -2.74
N ALA A 23 -63.44 -6.66 -3.42
CA ALA A 23 -63.15 -7.11 -4.78
C ALA A 23 -63.88 -6.36 -5.90
N GLY A 24 -63.42 -6.61 -7.14
CA GLY A 24 -64.19 -6.42 -8.37
C GLY A 24 -63.47 -7.02 -9.58
N ALA A 25 -63.92 -8.19 -10.04
CA ALA A 25 -63.37 -8.96 -11.16
C ALA A 25 -64.22 -8.80 -12.45
N SER A 26 -63.60 -9.01 -13.61
CA SER A 26 -64.17 -9.58 -14.85
C SER A 26 -63.05 -9.72 -15.89
N LEU A 27 -62.46 -10.90 -16.08
CA LEU A 27 -62.85 -11.99 -17.00
C LEU A 27 -62.75 -11.66 -18.51
N GLY A 28 -61.77 -12.30 -19.16
CA GLY A 28 -61.65 -12.51 -20.59
C GLY A 28 -60.52 -13.51 -20.87
N ASP A 29 -60.88 -14.74 -21.21
CA ASP A 29 -60.03 -15.92 -21.47
C ASP A 29 -60.70 -16.69 -22.65
N PRO A 30 -60.10 -17.68 -23.33
CA PRO A 30 -58.78 -17.78 -23.98
C PRO A 30 -58.84 -18.45 -25.39
N ALA A 31 -57.65 -18.82 -25.91
CA ALA A 31 -57.32 -20.03 -26.71
C ALA A 31 -57.12 -19.91 -28.25
N PRO A 32 -56.39 -20.85 -28.91
CA PRO A 32 -55.36 -21.79 -28.42
C PRO A 32 -54.07 -21.85 -29.27
N ASP A 33 -53.11 -22.54 -28.67
CA ASP A 33 -51.81 -23.01 -29.13
C ASP A 33 -51.90 -24.22 -30.10
N THR A 34 -51.00 -24.32 -31.08
CA THR A 34 -50.59 -25.60 -31.72
C THR A 34 -49.21 -25.47 -32.41
N GLY A 35 -48.23 -26.27 -31.95
CA GLY A 35 -47.47 -27.15 -32.86
C GLY A 35 -45.94 -27.02 -32.98
N SER A 36 -45.23 -27.82 -32.18
CA SER A 36 -44.11 -28.74 -32.57
C SER A 36 -42.71 -28.21 -32.98
N THR A 37 -41.77 -28.43 -32.05
CA THR A 37 -40.30 -28.79 -32.08
C THR A 37 -39.64 -29.33 -33.36
N PRO A 38 -38.29 -29.54 -33.40
CA PRO A 38 -37.15 -28.68 -33.02
C PRO A 38 -36.04 -28.65 -34.11
N ASP A 39 -35.13 -27.68 -34.10
CA ASP A 39 -33.84 -27.81 -34.80
C ASP A 39 -32.67 -27.46 -33.86
N THR A 40 -31.63 -28.28 -33.99
CA THR A 40 -30.52 -28.49 -33.06
C THR A 40 -29.26 -27.78 -33.53
N GLY A 41 -28.57 -27.11 -32.60
CA GLY A 41 -27.17 -26.65 -32.75
C GLY A 41 -26.95 -25.32 -32.02
N ALA A 42 -26.68 -25.28 -30.72
CA ALA A 42 -25.46 -25.64 -30.00
C ALA A 42 -24.75 -24.38 -29.46
N ALA A 43 -24.61 -24.37 -28.13
CA ALA A 43 -23.70 -23.58 -27.29
C ALA A 43 -23.89 -22.06 -27.23
N THR A 44 -24.75 -21.66 -26.29
CA THR A 44 -24.67 -20.39 -25.56
C THR A 44 -23.43 -20.40 -24.66
N ASP A 45 -22.50 -19.48 -24.90
CA ASP A 45 -21.70 -18.91 -23.82
C ASP A 45 -22.35 -17.59 -23.46
N GLY A 46 -23.15 -17.63 -22.39
CA GLY A 46 -23.80 -16.45 -21.84
C GLY A 46 -22.80 -15.68 -21.01
N GLY A 47 -21.96 -14.89 -21.68
CA GLY A 47 -21.29 -13.78 -21.01
C GLY A 47 -22.38 -12.90 -20.43
N ALA A 48 -22.45 -12.83 -19.10
CA ALA A 48 -23.20 -11.79 -18.44
C ALA A 48 -22.65 -10.45 -18.95
N ASP A 49 -23.50 -9.65 -19.57
CA ASP A 49 -23.22 -8.25 -19.85
C ASP A 49 -23.04 -7.58 -18.49
N VAL A 50 -21.78 -7.50 -18.03
CA VAL A 50 -21.41 -6.72 -16.86
C VAL A 50 -21.52 -5.27 -17.29
N ALA A 51 -22.52 -4.58 -16.76
CA ALA A 51 -22.65 -3.15 -16.95
C ALA A 51 -21.38 -2.49 -16.37
N ALA A 52 -20.55 -1.89 -17.23
CA ALA A 52 -19.45 -1.05 -16.79
C ALA A 52 -20.00 0.04 -15.86
N ALA A 53 -19.39 0.22 -14.69
CA ALA A 53 -19.72 1.31 -13.77
C ALA A 53 -19.57 2.66 -14.50
N ASN A 54 -20.46 3.62 -14.23
CA ASN A 54 -20.51 4.87 -14.98
C ASN A 54 -19.61 5.94 -14.36
N GLY A 55 -18.30 5.80 -14.52
CA GLY A 55 -17.31 6.79 -14.10
C GLY A 55 -16.11 6.13 -13.46
N SER A 56 -15.31 6.90 -12.74
CA SER A 56 -14.12 6.39 -12.07
C SER A 56 -14.16 6.64 -10.57
N LEU A 57 -13.75 5.65 -9.80
CA LEU A 57 -13.42 5.81 -8.39
C LEU A 57 -11.93 6.16 -8.27
N GLU A 58 -11.61 7.30 -7.65
CA GLU A 58 -10.22 7.70 -7.36
C GLU A 58 -9.94 7.54 -5.86
N VAL A 59 -8.85 6.86 -5.51
CA VAL A 59 -8.38 6.66 -4.13
C VAL A 59 -6.96 7.20 -4.03
N HIS A 60 -6.81 8.32 -3.32
CA HIS A 60 -5.60 9.12 -3.21
C HIS A 60 -4.97 8.89 -1.84
N PHE A 61 -3.82 8.23 -1.80
CA PHE A 61 -2.97 8.12 -0.63
C PHE A 61 -2.02 9.32 -0.61
N VAL A 62 -2.36 10.32 0.20
CA VAL A 62 -1.64 11.60 0.26
C VAL A 62 -0.34 11.42 1.04
N ASN A 63 0.78 11.93 0.51
CA ASN A 63 2.05 11.91 1.23
C ASN A 63 2.08 12.96 2.35
N VAL A 64 1.70 12.54 3.55
CA VAL A 64 1.72 13.32 4.78
C VAL A 64 2.81 12.86 5.76
N GLY A 65 3.79 12.07 5.29
CA GLY A 65 4.91 11.61 6.11
C GLY A 65 4.55 10.42 7.00
N GLN A 66 4.97 10.44 8.27
CA GLN A 66 4.67 9.37 9.25
C GLN A 66 3.25 9.57 9.79
N SER A 67 2.27 9.50 8.91
CA SER A 67 0.84 9.70 9.15
C SER A 67 0.05 9.18 7.94
N VAL A 68 -1.27 9.27 8.02
CA VAL A 68 -2.17 8.88 6.91
C VAL A 68 -3.20 9.95 6.61
N SER A 69 -3.50 10.11 5.33
CA SER A 69 -4.74 10.73 4.87
C SER A 69 -5.06 10.16 3.50
N THR A 70 -6.30 9.70 3.33
CA THR A 70 -6.77 9.07 2.10
C THR A 70 -8.01 9.80 1.59
N LEU A 71 -7.89 10.48 0.45
CA LEU A 71 -9.04 11.09 -0.23
C LEU A 71 -9.63 10.06 -1.21
N VAL A 72 -10.94 9.86 -1.14
CA VAL A 72 -11.71 9.04 -2.07
C VAL A 72 -12.69 9.95 -2.81
N VAL A 73 -12.71 9.85 -4.13
CA VAL A 73 -13.63 10.59 -5.01
C VAL A 73 -14.44 9.59 -5.82
N GLY A 74 -15.76 9.59 -5.60
CA GLY A 74 -16.70 8.70 -6.27
C GLY A 74 -16.94 9.09 -7.74
N PRO A 75 -17.53 8.18 -8.55
CA PRO A 75 -17.84 8.40 -9.96
C PRO A 75 -18.69 9.66 -10.25
N ASP A 76 -19.54 10.07 -9.31
CA ASP A 76 -20.40 11.24 -9.39
C ASP A 76 -19.81 12.51 -8.73
N GLY A 77 -18.60 12.40 -8.17
CA GLY A 77 -17.89 13.48 -7.50
C GLY A 77 -18.19 13.58 -5.99
N GLU A 78 -18.96 12.65 -5.41
CA GLU A 78 -19.10 12.52 -3.95
C GLU A 78 -17.73 12.25 -3.31
N THR A 79 -17.45 12.82 -2.14
CA THR A 79 -16.11 12.78 -1.54
C THR A 79 -16.09 12.16 -0.15
N MET A 80 -15.09 11.32 0.09
CA MET A 80 -14.81 10.76 1.41
C MET A 80 -13.36 11.04 1.76
N LEU A 81 -13.11 11.61 2.93
CA LEU A 81 -11.76 11.77 3.47
C LEU A 81 -11.60 10.82 4.64
N VAL A 82 -10.65 9.88 4.53
CA VAL A 82 -10.32 8.91 5.59
C VAL A 82 -9.01 9.35 6.22
N ASP A 83 -9.08 9.77 7.48
CA ASP A 83 -7.98 10.35 8.26
C ASP A 83 -7.35 11.63 7.65
N THR A 84 -6.66 12.39 8.47
CA THR A 84 -6.33 13.80 8.22
C THR A 84 -4.88 14.17 8.56
N GLY A 85 -4.01 13.17 8.67
CA GLY A 85 -2.58 13.38 8.84
C GLY A 85 -2.17 13.72 10.28
N HIS A 86 -0.97 14.29 10.41
CA HIS A 86 -0.31 14.51 11.69
C HIS A 86 -0.79 15.77 12.40
N TYR A 87 -0.83 15.77 13.74
CA TYR A 87 -1.18 16.98 14.51
C TYR A 87 -0.16 18.14 14.43
N ASN A 88 0.99 17.95 13.78
CA ASN A 88 2.09 18.93 13.85
C ASN A 88 2.05 19.97 12.72
N ASP A 89 1.31 19.68 11.65
CA ASP A 89 1.05 20.59 10.54
C ASP A 89 -0.36 21.20 10.62
N ASP A 90 -1.14 20.88 11.65
CA ASP A 90 -2.53 21.30 11.84
C ASP A 90 -3.39 21.07 10.57
N GLY A 91 -3.16 19.96 9.85
CA GLY A 91 -3.88 19.63 8.61
C GLY A 91 -3.48 20.48 7.40
N GLU A 92 -2.41 21.27 7.46
CA GLU A 92 -1.96 22.14 6.38
C GLU A 92 -1.69 21.36 5.08
N HIS A 93 -0.97 20.24 5.14
CA HIS A 93 -0.64 19.47 3.94
C HIS A 93 -1.90 18.85 3.31
N VAL A 94 -2.80 18.34 4.13
CA VAL A 94 -4.07 17.77 3.67
C VAL A 94 -4.96 18.85 3.06
N LEU A 95 -5.14 20.00 3.73
CA LEU A 95 -5.91 21.12 3.20
C LEU A 95 -5.32 21.67 1.89
N GLU A 96 -4.00 21.78 1.77
CA GLU A 96 -3.37 22.20 0.52
C GLU A 96 -3.66 21.20 -0.60
N TYR A 97 -3.55 19.90 -0.33
CA TYR A 97 -3.86 18.84 -1.28
C TYR A 97 -5.32 18.93 -1.74
N LEU A 98 -6.28 18.95 -0.82
CA LEU A 98 -7.71 19.04 -1.11
C LEU A 98 -8.04 20.28 -1.97
N ARG A 99 -7.45 21.44 -1.64
CA ARG A 99 -7.64 22.69 -2.39
C ARG A 99 -7.04 22.62 -3.80
N ARG A 100 -5.87 21.99 -3.96
CA ARG A 100 -5.23 21.78 -5.27
C ARG A 100 -6.10 20.88 -6.17
N HIS A 101 -6.82 19.94 -5.56
CA HIS A 101 -7.77 19.05 -6.23
C HIS A 101 -9.18 19.65 -6.39
N ASN A 102 -9.39 20.92 -6.01
CA ASN A 102 -10.68 21.61 -6.06
C ASN A 102 -11.80 20.89 -5.29
N ILE A 103 -11.45 20.21 -4.20
CA ILE A 103 -12.42 19.63 -3.28
C ILE A 103 -13.03 20.77 -2.47
N THR A 104 -14.30 21.09 -2.72
CA THR A 104 -15.02 22.16 -2.01
C THR A 104 -15.98 21.61 -0.95
N ARG A 105 -16.22 20.30 -0.93
CA ARG A 105 -17.08 19.61 0.04
C ARG A 105 -16.43 18.30 0.46
N ILE A 106 -16.63 17.90 1.71
CA ILE A 106 -16.37 16.54 2.19
C ILE A 106 -17.72 15.92 2.52
N ASP A 107 -18.20 14.94 1.75
CA ASP A 107 -19.48 14.31 2.06
C ASP A 107 -19.36 13.39 3.29
N HIS A 108 -18.22 12.69 3.41
CA HIS A 108 -17.92 11.79 4.53
C HIS A 108 -16.51 12.02 5.08
N LEU A 109 -16.38 12.42 6.34
CA LEU A 109 -15.11 12.43 7.06
C LEU A 109 -15.04 11.18 7.94
N VAL A 110 -14.19 10.22 7.59
CA VAL A 110 -14.00 8.98 8.36
C VAL A 110 -12.73 9.10 9.20
N THR A 111 -12.87 8.88 10.50
CA THR A 111 -11.77 8.73 11.46
C THR A 111 -11.62 7.25 11.77
N THR A 112 -10.48 6.66 11.43
CA THR A 112 -10.24 5.23 11.69
C THR A 112 -10.11 4.97 13.17
N HIS A 113 -9.29 5.75 13.86
CA HIS A 113 -9.12 5.73 15.31
C HIS A 113 -8.50 7.05 15.78
N ASN A 114 -8.32 7.21 17.09
CA ASN A 114 -8.06 8.50 17.74
C ASN A 114 -6.56 8.85 17.93
N ASP A 115 -5.63 8.20 17.24
CA ASP A 115 -4.22 8.60 17.27
C ASP A 115 -3.94 9.86 16.45
N ALA A 116 -2.94 10.62 16.90
CA ALA A 116 -2.72 11.99 16.45
C ALA A 116 -2.10 12.10 15.04
N ASP A 117 -1.64 10.99 14.47
CA ASP A 117 -1.21 10.79 13.08
C ASP A 117 -2.34 10.35 12.14
N HIS A 118 -3.54 10.21 12.68
CA HIS A 118 -4.80 9.97 11.96
C HIS A 118 -5.77 11.16 12.10
N ILE A 119 -5.95 11.69 13.31
CA ILE A 119 -6.91 12.78 13.57
C ILE A 119 -6.27 14.17 13.64
N GLY A 120 -4.98 14.28 13.29
CA GLY A 120 -4.20 15.49 13.49
C GLY A 120 -4.78 16.74 12.84
N GLY A 121 -5.36 16.59 11.64
CA GLY A 121 -5.98 17.67 10.89
C GLY A 121 -7.50 17.79 11.08
N ASN A 122 -8.15 16.92 11.86
CA ASN A 122 -9.63 16.83 11.91
C ASN A 122 -10.28 18.18 12.25
N ALA A 123 -9.81 18.84 13.31
CA ALA A 123 -10.36 20.13 13.75
C ALA A 123 -10.19 21.22 12.68
N ALA A 124 -8.99 21.34 12.10
CA ALA A 124 -8.70 22.34 11.08
C ALA A 124 -9.50 22.12 9.78
N ILE A 125 -9.71 20.85 9.40
CA ILE A 125 -10.52 20.48 8.24
C ILE A 125 -11.99 20.80 8.48
N ILE A 126 -12.54 20.41 9.63
CA ILE A 126 -13.92 20.75 10.01
C ILE A 126 -14.11 22.27 9.97
N ASP A 127 -13.25 23.02 10.67
CA ASP A 127 -13.32 24.47 10.72
C ASP A 127 -13.26 25.08 9.32
N TYR A 128 -12.31 24.66 8.48
CA TYR A 128 -12.17 25.19 7.12
C TYR A 128 -13.40 24.91 6.25
N TYR A 129 -13.88 23.66 6.21
CA TYR A 129 -14.98 23.31 5.32
C TYR A 129 -16.30 23.94 5.75
N GLU A 130 -16.54 24.07 7.04
CA GLU A 130 -17.75 24.67 7.59
C GLU A 130 -17.76 26.21 7.54
N THR A 131 -16.60 26.86 7.39
CA THR A 131 -16.51 28.33 7.36
C THR A 131 -16.16 28.90 6.00
N GLU A 132 -15.31 28.22 5.22
CA GLU A 132 -14.73 28.73 3.98
C GLU A 132 -15.08 27.90 2.73
N ALA A 133 -15.69 26.72 2.90
CA ALA A 133 -16.09 25.83 1.80
C ALA A 133 -17.57 25.40 1.90
N ASP A 134 -17.94 24.31 1.22
CA ASP A 134 -19.32 23.82 1.12
C ASP A 134 -19.69 22.80 2.23
N GLY A 135 -18.97 22.77 3.35
CA GLY A 135 -19.26 21.98 4.54
C GLY A 135 -18.85 20.50 4.50
N ILE A 136 -19.10 19.81 5.61
CA ILE A 136 -18.93 18.38 5.84
C ILE A 136 -20.32 17.73 6.01
N GLY A 137 -20.58 16.66 5.26
CA GLY A 137 -21.86 15.95 5.33
C GLY A 137 -22.07 15.22 6.65
N ALA A 138 -21.16 14.30 6.97
CA ALA A 138 -21.12 13.60 8.25
C ALA A 138 -19.72 13.13 8.61
N VAL A 139 -19.50 12.91 9.90
CA VAL A 139 -18.29 12.34 10.47
C VAL A 139 -18.58 10.93 11.00
N TYR A 140 -17.67 10.00 10.75
CA TYR A 140 -17.73 8.60 11.15
C TYR A 140 -16.52 8.29 12.03
N ASP A 141 -16.77 7.84 13.25
CA ASP A 141 -15.74 7.58 14.28
C ASP A 141 -16.07 6.26 14.99
N PRO A 142 -15.08 5.48 15.47
CA PRO A 142 -15.35 4.21 16.13
C PRO A 142 -16.18 4.36 17.42
N GLY A 143 -16.15 5.52 18.08
CA GLY A 143 -16.81 5.78 19.36
C GLY A 143 -15.91 5.62 20.58
N ILE A 144 -14.59 5.47 20.38
CA ILE A 144 -13.62 5.26 21.45
C ILE A 144 -13.04 6.61 21.91
N ALA A 145 -13.36 7.01 23.14
CA ALA A 145 -12.92 8.27 23.68
C ALA A 145 -11.41 8.28 24.02
N ALA A 146 -10.72 9.36 23.63
CA ALA A 146 -9.37 9.68 24.09
C ALA A 146 -9.35 10.90 25.01
N SER A 147 -8.27 11.04 25.79
CA SER A 147 -8.02 12.23 26.62
C SER A 147 -6.92 13.14 26.05
N THR A 148 -6.53 12.89 24.80
CA THR A 148 -5.52 13.71 24.10
C THR A 148 -6.10 15.08 23.76
N ARG A 149 -5.23 16.08 23.64
CA ARG A 149 -5.64 17.43 23.22
C ARG A 149 -6.24 17.42 21.81
N THR A 150 -5.60 16.70 20.88
CA THR A 150 -6.05 16.58 19.48
C THR A 150 -7.46 16.02 19.38
N TYR A 151 -7.79 14.98 20.15
CA TYR A 151 -9.16 14.44 20.20
C TYR A 151 -10.16 15.43 20.81
N GLY A 152 -9.77 16.17 21.84
CA GLY A 152 -10.59 17.24 22.41
C GLY A 152 -10.89 18.36 21.40
N GLU A 153 -9.87 18.84 20.69
CA GLU A 153 -10.01 19.88 19.65
C GLU A 153 -10.90 19.41 18.49
N TYR A 154 -10.78 18.14 18.09
CA TYR A 154 -11.66 17.50 17.12
C TYR A 154 -13.14 17.50 17.57
N LEU A 155 -13.43 17.08 18.80
CA LEU A 155 -14.79 17.09 19.33
C LEU A 155 -15.34 18.52 19.53
N ASP A 156 -14.49 19.46 19.95
CA ASP A 156 -14.85 20.87 20.08
C ASP A 156 -15.25 21.45 18.71
N ALA A 157 -14.56 21.09 17.61
CA ALA A 157 -14.90 21.51 16.25
C ALA A 157 -16.24 20.91 15.79
N ILE A 158 -16.49 19.62 16.07
CA ILE A 158 -17.80 18.99 15.81
C ILE A 158 -18.92 19.77 16.53
N GLU A 159 -18.76 20.05 17.83
CA GLU A 159 -19.78 20.76 18.62
C GLU A 159 -19.97 22.21 18.12
N ALA A 160 -18.88 22.91 17.81
CA ALA A 160 -18.91 24.29 17.37
C ALA A 160 -19.66 24.47 16.04
N HIS A 161 -19.54 23.49 15.14
CA HIS A 161 -20.11 23.52 13.80
C HIS A 161 -21.39 22.69 13.63
N ASP A 162 -21.84 21.99 14.68
CA ASP A 162 -23.03 21.12 14.66
C ASP A 162 -22.95 20.05 13.56
N VAL A 163 -21.75 19.51 13.34
CA VAL A 163 -21.50 18.46 12.35
C VAL A 163 -22.06 17.13 12.87
N THR A 164 -22.75 16.38 12.01
CA THR A 164 -23.29 15.08 12.42
C THR A 164 -22.17 14.08 12.65
N LEU A 165 -22.11 13.49 13.85
CA LEU A 165 -21.15 12.47 14.23
C LEU A 165 -21.85 11.12 14.43
N TYR A 166 -21.39 10.10 13.72
CA TYR A 166 -21.83 8.71 13.86
C TYR A 166 -20.77 7.86 14.56
N GLU A 167 -21.20 7.16 15.60
CA GLU A 167 -20.47 6.01 16.12
C GLU A 167 -20.63 4.86 15.11
N THR A 168 -19.52 4.43 14.53
CA THR A 168 -19.47 3.57 13.35
C THR A 168 -18.91 2.20 13.73
N ARG A 169 -19.59 1.13 13.33
CA ARG A 169 -19.27 -0.26 13.70
C ARG A 169 -19.32 -1.19 12.49
N GLU A 170 -18.79 -2.39 12.68
CA GLU A 170 -18.96 -3.47 11.71
C GLU A 170 -20.42 -3.66 11.28
N GLY A 171 -20.64 -3.93 9.99
CA GLY A 171 -21.96 -4.11 9.42
C GLY A 171 -22.70 -2.82 9.09
N ASP A 172 -22.17 -1.64 9.45
CA ASP A 172 -22.61 -0.38 8.88
C ASP A 172 -22.20 -0.27 7.40
N SER A 173 -22.87 0.62 6.67
CA SER A 173 -22.53 0.96 5.28
C SER A 173 -22.61 2.47 5.10
N ILE A 174 -21.73 3.00 4.25
CA ILE A 174 -21.71 4.41 3.87
C ILE A 174 -22.25 4.51 2.45
N ALA A 175 -23.35 5.23 2.25
CA ALA A 175 -23.88 5.47 0.91
C ALA A 175 -22.90 6.38 0.15
N PHE A 176 -22.34 5.89 -0.95
CA PHE A 176 -21.31 6.60 -1.72
C PHE A 176 -21.51 6.38 -3.24
N GLY A 177 -22.55 7.01 -3.79
CA GLY A 177 -22.95 6.82 -5.18
C GLY A 177 -23.17 5.34 -5.58
N GLU A 178 -22.43 4.88 -6.60
CA GLU A 178 -22.44 3.50 -7.11
C GLU A 178 -21.33 2.60 -6.52
N VAL A 179 -20.56 3.12 -5.57
CA VAL A 179 -19.51 2.37 -4.87
C VAL A 179 -20.11 1.78 -3.61
N ASP A 180 -20.00 0.45 -3.45
CA ASP A 180 -20.39 -0.20 -2.21
C ASP A 180 -19.28 0.04 -1.16
N VAL A 181 -19.62 0.73 -0.06
CA VAL A 181 -18.69 0.98 1.05
C VAL A 181 -19.19 0.29 2.31
N ASP A 182 -18.59 -0.85 2.61
CA ASP A 182 -18.87 -1.67 3.78
C ASP A 182 -17.91 -1.32 4.93
N VAL A 183 -18.45 -1.22 6.15
CA VAL A 183 -17.65 -1.12 7.36
C VAL A 183 -17.46 -2.50 7.96
N LEU A 184 -16.20 -2.95 8.02
CA LEU A 184 -15.84 -4.29 8.52
C LEU A 184 -15.44 -4.31 10.00
N GLY A 185 -15.13 -3.14 10.56
CA GLY A 185 -14.73 -2.97 11.96
C GLY A 185 -14.91 -1.52 12.41
N PRO A 186 -14.89 -1.25 13.72
CA PRO A 186 -14.63 -2.20 14.80
C PRO A 186 -15.85 -3.06 15.18
N PRO A 187 -15.63 -4.23 15.80
CA PRO A 187 -16.71 -5.13 16.21
C PRO A 187 -17.44 -4.71 17.49
N GLU A 188 -18.54 -5.40 17.79
CA GLU A 188 -19.25 -5.30 19.08
C GLU A 188 -19.29 -6.66 19.80
N PRO A 189 -18.62 -6.81 20.97
CA PRO A 189 -17.87 -5.78 21.70
C PRO A 189 -16.52 -5.46 21.06
N TYR A 190 -15.94 -4.31 21.44
CA TYR A 190 -14.58 -3.93 21.07
C TYR A 190 -13.54 -4.99 21.49
N LEU A 191 -12.46 -5.07 20.71
CA LEU A 191 -11.30 -5.93 20.97
C LEU A 191 -10.39 -5.31 22.03
N GLU A 192 -9.62 -6.16 22.72
CA GLU A 192 -8.50 -5.78 23.60
C GLU A 192 -8.76 -4.59 24.55
N ASN A 193 -9.94 -4.55 25.18
CA ASN A 193 -10.35 -3.47 26.07
C ASN A 193 -10.35 -2.09 25.38
N GLU A 194 -10.91 -2.01 24.18
CA GLU A 194 -11.01 -0.76 23.41
C GLU A 194 -9.62 -0.23 23.00
N ALA A 195 -8.66 -1.15 22.76
CA ALA A 195 -7.37 -0.79 22.19
C ALA A 195 -7.59 -0.16 20.82
N ARG A 196 -7.27 1.13 20.69
CA ARG A 196 -7.66 1.96 19.54
C ARG A 196 -7.22 1.41 18.17
N ASN A 197 -6.02 0.86 18.06
CA ASN A 197 -5.49 0.30 16.81
C ASN A 197 -6.28 -0.95 16.42
N GLU A 198 -6.50 -1.85 17.39
CA GLU A 198 -7.33 -3.06 17.27
C GLU A 198 -8.83 -2.80 17.12
N ASN A 199 -9.23 -1.53 17.09
CA ASN A 199 -10.60 -1.12 16.89
C ASN A 199 -10.67 0.03 15.88
N SER A 200 -9.79 -0.01 14.87
CA SER A 200 -9.84 0.91 13.74
C SER A 200 -11.14 0.71 12.96
N VAL A 201 -11.70 1.79 12.40
CA VAL A 201 -12.70 1.66 11.34
C VAL A 201 -12.01 1.08 10.12
N VAL A 202 -12.49 -0.08 9.67
CA VAL A 202 -11.96 -0.79 8.50
C VAL A 202 -12.98 -0.70 7.39
N LEU A 203 -12.60 -0.15 6.24
CA LEU A 203 -13.48 0.03 5.10
C LEU A 203 -13.13 -0.93 3.97
N LYS A 204 -14.15 -1.53 3.38
CA LYS A 204 -14.05 -2.16 2.06
C LYS A 204 -14.83 -1.35 1.04
N LEU A 205 -14.17 -0.92 -0.02
CA LEU A 205 -14.77 -0.19 -1.13
C LEU A 205 -14.82 -1.12 -2.34
N ALA A 206 -16.00 -1.34 -2.94
CA ALA A 206 -16.15 -2.11 -4.16
C ALA A 206 -16.71 -1.24 -5.29
N HIS A 207 -16.01 -1.23 -6.42
CA HIS A 207 -16.40 -0.52 -7.63
C HIS A 207 -16.28 -1.47 -8.82
N GLY A 208 -17.43 -1.96 -9.29
CA GLY A 208 -17.50 -3.02 -10.29
C GLY A 208 -16.75 -4.29 -9.85
N GLU A 209 -15.76 -4.72 -10.64
CA GLU A 209 -14.90 -5.88 -10.38
C GLU A 209 -13.63 -5.54 -9.57
N THR A 210 -13.48 -4.29 -9.15
CA THR A 210 -12.31 -3.84 -8.37
C THR A 210 -12.70 -3.49 -6.94
N SER A 211 -11.76 -3.64 -6.01
CA SER A 211 -12.02 -3.31 -4.61
C SER A 211 -10.77 -2.93 -3.83
N PHE A 212 -10.99 -2.23 -2.72
CA PHE A 212 -9.97 -1.67 -1.84
C PHE A 212 -10.28 -2.05 -0.39
N VAL A 213 -9.26 -2.38 0.39
CA VAL A 213 -9.35 -2.45 1.85
C VAL A 213 -8.50 -1.35 2.46
N LEU A 214 -9.13 -0.50 3.26
CA LEU A 214 -8.51 0.53 4.08
C LEU A 214 -8.60 0.09 5.54
N SER A 215 -7.52 -0.48 6.07
CA SER A 215 -7.53 -1.15 7.38
C SER A 215 -7.27 -0.23 8.57
N GLY A 216 -7.09 1.08 8.35
CA GLY A 216 -6.54 1.97 9.38
C GLY A 216 -5.23 1.39 9.94
N ASP A 217 -5.16 1.33 11.27
CA ASP A 217 -4.05 0.73 12.00
C ASP A 217 -4.44 -0.58 12.68
N ALA A 218 -5.35 -1.35 12.07
CA ALA A 218 -5.64 -2.70 12.52
C ALA A 218 -4.33 -3.50 12.73
N GLU A 219 -4.19 -4.08 13.92
CA GLU A 219 -3.06 -4.93 14.31
C GLU A 219 -3.51 -6.40 14.37
N ASP A 220 -2.65 -7.28 14.86
CA ASP A 220 -2.81 -8.73 14.80
C ASP A 220 -4.20 -9.22 15.28
N ASP A 221 -4.79 -8.65 16.35
CA ASP A 221 -6.06 -9.14 16.89
C ASP A 221 -7.26 -8.72 16.03
N GLN A 222 -7.30 -7.49 15.54
CA GLN A 222 -8.33 -7.02 14.61
C GLN A 222 -8.21 -7.69 13.25
N GLU A 223 -6.98 -7.88 12.76
CA GLU A 223 -6.74 -8.63 11.53
C GLU A 223 -7.21 -10.09 11.65
N ALA A 224 -6.89 -10.76 12.76
CA ALA A 224 -7.39 -12.10 13.03
C ALA A 224 -8.92 -12.15 13.08
N TYR A 225 -9.54 -11.15 13.72
CA TYR A 225 -11.00 -11.01 13.75
C TYR A 225 -11.60 -10.86 12.36
N LEU A 226 -11.02 -10.00 11.52
CA LEU A 226 -11.46 -9.78 10.14
C LEU A 226 -11.37 -11.09 9.33
N VAL A 227 -10.26 -11.82 9.45
CA VAL A 227 -10.09 -13.10 8.75
C VAL A 227 -11.10 -14.14 9.21
N GLU A 228 -11.32 -14.28 10.53
CA GLU A 228 -12.29 -15.24 11.07
C GLU A 228 -13.72 -14.92 10.64
N THR A 229 -14.07 -13.63 10.60
CA THR A 229 -15.44 -13.16 10.36
C THR A 229 -15.80 -13.12 8.87
N TYR A 230 -14.90 -12.58 8.04
CA TYR A 230 -15.19 -12.28 6.63
C TYR A 230 -14.52 -13.25 5.66
N GLY A 231 -13.38 -13.85 6.01
CA GLY A 231 -12.69 -14.83 5.18
C GLY A 231 -12.48 -14.37 3.73
N ASP A 232 -13.02 -15.13 2.77
CA ASP A 232 -12.94 -14.81 1.33
C ASP A 232 -13.62 -13.47 0.96
N GLU A 233 -14.52 -12.95 1.79
CA GLU A 233 -15.14 -11.63 1.61
C GLU A 233 -14.13 -10.48 1.78
N LEU A 234 -12.93 -10.73 2.31
CA LEU A 234 -11.85 -9.73 2.37
C LEU A 234 -11.14 -9.52 1.02
N ARG A 235 -11.30 -10.45 0.06
CA ARG A 235 -10.59 -10.38 -1.22
C ARG A 235 -10.73 -9.01 -1.86
N SER A 236 -9.59 -8.38 -2.13
CA SER A 236 -9.54 -7.02 -2.66
C SER A 236 -8.41 -6.77 -3.64
N THR A 237 -8.64 -5.89 -4.62
CA THR A 237 -7.61 -5.55 -5.62
C THR A 237 -6.44 -4.81 -4.99
N VAL A 238 -6.73 -3.85 -4.11
CA VAL A 238 -5.75 -2.98 -3.46
C VAL A 238 -5.85 -3.13 -1.94
N LEU A 239 -4.70 -3.29 -1.28
CA LEU A 239 -4.60 -3.24 0.18
C LEU A 239 -3.81 -1.99 0.60
N LYS A 240 -4.39 -1.16 1.47
CA LYS A 240 -3.60 -0.22 2.27
C LYS A 240 -3.01 -1.00 3.44
N ALA A 241 -1.69 -1.13 3.50
CA ALA A 241 -1.00 -1.79 4.60
C ALA A 241 -1.34 -1.10 5.93
N GLY A 242 -1.72 -1.89 6.94
CA GLY A 242 -2.07 -1.40 8.26
C GLY A 242 -0.89 -0.77 9.00
N HIS A 243 -1.19 0.19 9.89
CA HIS A 243 -0.24 0.75 10.86
C HIS A 243 1.08 1.17 10.23
N HIS A 244 0.99 1.91 9.11
CA HIS A 244 2.13 2.44 8.38
C HIS A 244 3.13 1.38 7.85
N GLY A 245 2.76 0.09 7.85
CA GLY A 245 3.68 -1.03 7.62
C GLY A 245 4.41 -1.48 8.89
N SER A 246 3.77 -1.39 10.06
CA SER A 246 4.25 -1.97 11.33
C SER A 246 4.33 -3.49 11.25
N SER A 247 5.29 -4.08 11.97
CA SER A 247 5.41 -5.54 12.08
C SER A 247 4.23 -6.20 12.81
N SER A 248 3.46 -5.41 13.58
CA SER A 248 2.20 -5.79 14.25
C SER A 248 0.97 -5.79 13.33
N SER A 249 1.13 -5.40 12.06
CA SER A 249 0.05 -5.36 11.07
C SER A 249 0.47 -6.07 9.78
N SER A 250 -0.48 -6.20 8.86
CA SER A 250 -0.37 -6.95 7.63
C SER A 250 0.18 -8.35 7.89
N SER A 251 -0.42 -9.05 8.85
CA SER A 251 -0.14 -10.43 9.20
C SER A 251 -0.30 -11.34 7.99
N GLU A 252 0.41 -12.47 7.96
CA GLU A 252 0.36 -13.40 6.83
C GLU A 252 -1.07 -13.86 6.53
N ALA A 253 -1.83 -14.22 7.57
CA ALA A 253 -3.21 -14.69 7.42
C ALA A 253 -4.13 -13.61 6.84
N PHE A 254 -3.95 -12.34 7.24
CA PHE A 254 -4.73 -11.24 6.71
C PHE A 254 -4.38 -10.93 5.25
N VAL A 255 -3.09 -10.86 4.92
CA VAL A 255 -2.64 -10.64 3.54
C VAL A 255 -3.10 -11.81 2.64
N ASP A 256 -3.09 -13.04 3.12
CA ASP A 256 -3.62 -14.22 2.40
C ASP A 256 -5.14 -14.15 2.17
N ALA A 257 -5.89 -13.68 3.16
CA ALA A 257 -7.35 -13.56 3.03
C ALA A 257 -7.75 -12.40 2.09
N VAL A 258 -7.01 -11.28 2.14
CA VAL A 258 -7.22 -10.14 1.23
C VAL A 258 -6.75 -10.47 -0.18
N ASP A 259 -5.72 -11.30 -0.36
CA ASP A 259 -5.16 -11.70 -1.65
C ASP A 259 -4.92 -10.49 -2.60
N PRO A 260 -4.22 -9.42 -2.14
CA PRO A 260 -4.15 -8.18 -2.88
C PRO A 260 -3.31 -8.31 -4.13
N ARG A 261 -3.67 -7.55 -5.17
CA ARG A 261 -2.91 -7.45 -6.42
C ARG A 261 -1.85 -6.36 -6.36
N VAL A 262 -2.01 -5.42 -5.44
CA VAL A 262 -1.07 -4.34 -5.15
C VAL A 262 -1.29 -3.88 -3.71
N ALA A 263 -0.22 -3.47 -3.05
CA ALA A 263 -0.25 -2.86 -1.74
C ALA A 263 0.20 -1.39 -1.81
N VAL A 264 -0.26 -0.60 -0.86
CA VAL A 264 0.27 0.75 -0.62
C VAL A 264 0.59 0.93 0.85
N VAL A 265 1.72 1.56 1.14
CA VAL A 265 2.19 1.89 2.49
C VAL A 265 2.27 3.41 2.59
N SER A 266 1.66 3.97 3.64
CA SER A 266 1.77 5.39 3.97
C SER A 266 2.60 5.55 5.23
N SER A 267 3.82 6.06 5.08
CA SER A 267 4.76 6.31 6.18
C SER A 267 5.90 7.22 5.70
N ALA A 268 6.72 7.73 6.62
CA ALA A 268 7.88 8.56 6.28
C ALA A 268 9.09 7.72 5.88
N TYR A 269 9.97 8.26 5.02
CA TYR A 269 11.21 7.61 4.63
C TYR A 269 12.11 7.29 5.83
N ASP A 270 12.34 8.32 6.65
CA ASP A 270 13.10 8.27 7.90
C ASP A 270 12.16 8.08 9.11
N SER A 271 11.27 7.09 9.03
CA SER A 271 10.35 6.77 10.13
C SER A 271 11.12 6.50 11.43
N GLN A 272 10.78 7.22 12.50
CA GLN A 272 11.35 6.98 13.83
C GLN A 272 10.98 5.60 14.41
N TYR A 273 10.00 4.93 13.82
CA TYR A 273 9.51 3.61 14.21
C TYR A 273 10.09 2.49 13.34
N GLY A 274 10.88 2.82 12.31
CA GLY A 274 11.39 1.84 11.35
C GLY A 274 10.41 1.45 10.25
N HIS A 275 9.28 2.15 10.12
CA HIS A 275 8.28 1.88 9.08
C HIS A 275 8.77 2.17 7.66
N PRO A 276 8.28 1.44 6.64
CA PRO A 276 7.69 0.10 6.79
C PRO A 276 8.75 -0.91 7.26
N HIS A 277 8.35 -1.83 8.14
CA HIS A 277 9.21 -2.91 8.59
C HIS A 277 9.45 -3.91 7.46
N GLU A 278 10.68 -4.40 7.36
CA GLU A 278 11.07 -5.37 6.34
C GLU A 278 10.28 -6.68 6.42
N GLU A 279 9.81 -7.07 7.61
CA GLU A 279 8.97 -8.26 7.81
C GLU A 279 7.66 -8.13 7.02
N VAL A 280 7.04 -6.96 7.00
CA VAL A 280 5.83 -6.67 6.22
C VAL A 280 6.15 -6.69 4.72
N LEU A 281 7.26 -6.06 4.32
CA LEU A 281 7.69 -6.03 2.93
C LEU A 281 7.99 -7.43 2.40
N ARG A 282 8.60 -8.30 3.22
CA ARG A 282 8.84 -9.71 2.88
C ARG A 282 7.54 -10.48 2.69
N ARG A 283 6.53 -10.26 3.54
CA ARG A 283 5.20 -10.88 3.35
C ARG A 283 4.56 -10.50 2.01
N PHE A 284 4.74 -9.25 1.55
CA PHE A 284 4.32 -8.82 0.22
C PHE A 284 5.18 -9.41 -0.90
N ALA A 285 6.50 -9.46 -0.72
CA ALA A 285 7.45 -10.02 -1.70
C ALA A 285 7.21 -11.51 -1.93
N ASP A 286 7.00 -12.30 -0.87
CA ASP A 286 6.71 -13.74 -0.92
C ASP A 286 5.43 -14.05 -1.71
N ARG A 287 4.54 -13.06 -1.85
CA ARG A 287 3.27 -13.14 -2.60
C ARG A 287 3.33 -12.40 -3.94
N SER A 288 4.50 -11.86 -4.30
CA SER A 288 4.71 -11.06 -5.50
C SER A 288 3.70 -9.91 -5.63
N VAL A 289 3.42 -9.24 -4.50
CA VAL A 289 2.51 -8.09 -4.44
C VAL A 289 3.33 -6.81 -4.62
N PRO A 290 3.25 -6.13 -5.78
CA PRO A 290 3.93 -4.85 -5.96
C PRO A 290 3.43 -3.89 -4.90
N THR A 291 4.35 -3.11 -4.32
CA THR A 291 4.05 -2.22 -3.21
C THR A 291 4.44 -0.79 -3.58
N TYR A 292 3.57 0.16 -3.27
CA TYR A 292 3.81 1.57 -3.46
C TYR A 292 3.99 2.22 -2.09
N TRP A 293 5.01 3.04 -1.94
CA TRP A 293 5.31 3.69 -0.67
C TRP A 293 5.31 5.21 -0.82
N THR A 294 4.47 5.90 -0.07
CA THR A 294 4.31 7.36 -0.18
C THR A 294 5.63 8.10 0.02
N ALA A 295 6.56 7.53 0.79
CA ALA A 295 7.85 8.16 1.05
C ALA A 295 8.79 8.23 -0.16
N THR A 296 8.62 7.39 -1.18
CA THR A 296 9.46 7.40 -2.40
C THR A 296 8.65 7.70 -3.65
N HIS A 297 7.37 7.34 -3.66
CA HIS A 297 6.46 7.60 -4.77
C HIS A 297 5.74 8.96 -4.66
N GLY A 298 5.80 9.62 -3.50
CA GLY A 298 5.00 10.80 -3.20
C GLY A 298 3.52 10.45 -3.07
N ASP A 299 2.63 11.31 -3.56
CA ASP A 299 1.20 10.98 -3.64
C ASP A 299 0.98 9.79 -4.56
N VAL A 300 0.19 8.81 -4.11
CA VAL A 300 -0.17 7.61 -4.87
C VAL A 300 -1.67 7.61 -5.09
N VAL A 301 -2.11 7.56 -6.34
CA VAL A 301 -3.54 7.60 -6.71
C VAL A 301 -3.89 6.37 -7.51
N PHE A 302 -4.86 5.61 -7.01
CA PHE A 302 -5.46 4.49 -7.71
C PHE A 302 -6.77 4.95 -8.35
N VAL A 303 -6.92 4.73 -9.65
CA VAL A 303 -8.11 5.11 -10.41
C VAL A 303 -8.77 3.85 -10.98
N SER A 304 -9.91 3.48 -10.40
CA SER A 304 -10.71 2.35 -10.87
C SER A 304 -11.72 2.79 -11.92
N ASP A 305 -11.78 2.11 -13.06
CA ASP A 305 -12.84 2.24 -14.07
C ASP A 305 -13.98 1.20 -13.90
N GLY A 306 -13.99 0.49 -12.77
CA GLY A 306 -14.93 -0.58 -12.48
C GLY A 306 -14.48 -1.96 -12.98
N ALA A 307 -13.41 -2.06 -13.76
CA ALA A 307 -12.82 -3.34 -14.20
C ALA A 307 -11.30 -3.40 -14.00
N ASN A 308 -10.61 -2.26 -14.11
CA ASN A 308 -9.18 -2.11 -13.95
C ASN A 308 -8.86 -0.96 -13.00
N VAL A 309 -7.72 -1.07 -12.32
CA VAL A 309 -7.16 0.00 -11.49
C VAL A 309 -5.88 0.51 -12.14
N SER A 310 -5.88 1.79 -12.50
CA SER A 310 -4.66 2.50 -12.93
C SER A 310 -3.93 3.02 -11.70
N VAL A 311 -2.63 2.75 -11.59
CA VAL A 311 -1.79 3.23 -10.48
C VAL A 311 -1.00 4.44 -10.94
N ARG A 312 -1.18 5.57 -10.27
CA ARG A 312 -0.50 6.84 -10.58
C ARG A 312 0.35 7.29 -9.41
N THR A 313 1.56 7.75 -9.67
CA THR A 313 2.49 8.20 -8.64
C THR A 313 3.10 9.55 -9.00
N GLN A 314 3.43 10.34 -7.99
CA GLN A 314 4.12 11.61 -8.17
C GLN A 314 5.57 11.41 -8.62
N ARG A 315 6.23 10.36 -8.14
CA ARG A 315 7.58 9.95 -8.52
C ARG A 315 7.64 8.53 -9.04
N ASP A 316 8.60 8.31 -9.91
CA ASP A 316 9.00 6.98 -10.35
C ASP A 316 9.96 6.41 -9.31
N ALA A 317 9.67 5.22 -8.79
CA ALA A 317 10.45 4.55 -7.76
C ALA A 317 10.22 3.04 -7.84
N PRO A 318 11.09 2.21 -7.24
CA PRO A 318 10.91 0.76 -7.23
C PRO A 318 9.60 0.35 -6.57
N THR A 319 8.94 -0.66 -7.14
CA THR A 319 7.70 -1.24 -6.59
C THR A 319 7.87 -2.65 -6.05
N GLU A 320 9.06 -3.25 -6.20
CA GLU A 320 9.39 -4.50 -5.53
C GLU A 320 9.47 -4.25 -4.02
N PRO A 321 8.75 -5.00 -3.18
CA PRO A 321 8.60 -4.66 -1.77
C PRO A 321 9.92 -4.50 -1.02
N LEU A 322 10.93 -5.30 -1.33
CA LEU A 322 12.24 -5.24 -0.67
C LEU A 322 13.16 -4.13 -1.22
N SER A 323 12.82 -3.54 -2.37
CA SER A 323 13.59 -2.46 -3.01
C SER A 323 12.97 -1.08 -2.83
N LEU A 324 11.84 -0.96 -2.10
CA LEU A 324 11.16 0.34 -1.92
C LEU A 324 12.07 1.43 -1.33
N ARG A 325 13.05 1.03 -0.51
CA ARG A 325 14.02 1.92 0.14
C ARG A 325 15.14 2.39 -0.79
N ASP A 326 15.26 1.82 -1.98
CA ASP A 326 16.24 2.27 -2.98
C ASP A 326 15.73 3.49 -3.77
N GLY A 327 14.44 3.82 -3.66
CA GLY A 327 13.85 5.00 -4.27
C GLY A 327 14.23 6.31 -3.55
N ASP A 328 14.38 7.39 -4.32
CA ASP A 328 14.65 8.71 -3.75
C ASP A 328 13.52 9.19 -2.81
N PRO A 329 13.84 9.71 -1.61
CA PRO A 329 12.83 10.18 -0.68
C PRO A 329 12.08 11.41 -1.19
N VAL A 330 10.78 11.43 -0.92
CA VAL A 330 9.83 12.51 -1.22
C VAL A 330 9.21 12.98 0.09
N GLY A 331 9.48 14.24 0.43
CA GLY A 331 8.90 14.85 1.62
C GLY A 331 7.40 15.18 1.46
N PRO A 332 6.67 15.34 2.58
CA PRO A 332 5.29 15.80 2.55
C PRO A 332 5.13 17.15 1.85
N GLY A 333 4.00 17.34 1.17
CA GLY A 333 3.71 18.59 0.45
C GLY A 333 4.60 18.84 -0.79
N ALA A 334 5.41 17.85 -1.20
CA ALA A 334 6.14 17.95 -2.46
C ALA A 334 5.18 18.20 -3.63
N GLY A 335 5.58 19.12 -4.52
CA GLY A 335 4.82 19.41 -5.73
C GLY A 335 5.09 18.41 -6.85
N GLY A 336 4.17 18.33 -7.80
CA GLY A 336 4.26 17.48 -8.98
C GLY A 336 2.93 16.79 -9.25
N ASP A 337 2.62 16.60 -10.54
CA ASP A 337 1.46 15.84 -10.96
C ASP A 337 1.72 14.34 -10.80
N VAL A 338 0.68 13.56 -10.55
CA VAL A 338 0.76 12.10 -10.58
C VAL A 338 0.68 11.58 -12.01
N VAL A 339 1.47 10.55 -12.33
CA VAL A 339 1.55 9.94 -13.66
C VAL A 339 1.23 8.45 -13.57
N GLU A 340 0.45 7.92 -14.51
CA GLU A 340 0.13 6.48 -14.60
C GLU A 340 1.40 5.64 -14.84
N ARG A 341 1.66 4.68 -13.95
CA ARG A 341 2.83 3.79 -13.97
C ARG A 341 2.47 2.34 -14.27
N ALA A 342 1.27 1.92 -13.84
CA ALA A 342 0.83 0.54 -13.99
C ALA A 342 -0.69 0.47 -14.15
N ARG A 343 -1.17 -0.67 -14.68
CA ARG A 343 -2.59 -1.02 -14.70
C ARG A 343 -2.80 -2.44 -14.23
N ILE A 344 -3.77 -2.60 -13.33
CA ILE A 344 -4.11 -3.87 -12.66
C ILE A 344 -5.51 -4.27 -13.10
N GLY A 345 -5.66 -5.44 -13.73
CA GLY A 345 -6.98 -5.97 -14.06
C GLY A 345 -7.66 -6.62 -12.87
N GLY A 346 -8.95 -6.34 -12.67
CA GLY A 346 -9.81 -6.97 -11.67
C GLY A 346 -9.98 -8.49 -11.87
N GLY A 347 -9.80 -8.98 -13.10
CA GLY A 347 -9.93 -10.40 -13.47
C GLY A 347 -8.63 -11.20 -13.69
N GLY A 348 -7.43 -10.62 -13.46
CA GLY A 348 -6.15 -11.36 -13.57
C GLY A 348 -5.06 -10.68 -14.40
N ALA A 349 -3.81 -10.88 -13.95
CA ALA A 349 -2.51 -10.32 -14.36
C ALA A 349 -2.33 -8.78 -14.24
N VAL A 350 -1.23 -8.35 -13.63
CA VAL A 350 -0.78 -6.95 -13.61
C VAL A 350 0.03 -6.75 -14.88
N ALA A 351 -0.36 -5.79 -15.71
CA ALA A 351 0.47 -5.37 -16.84
C ALA A 351 1.26 -4.13 -16.39
N VAL A 352 2.52 -4.34 -16.02
CA VAL A 352 3.47 -3.24 -15.83
C VAL A 352 3.91 -2.82 -17.23
N THR A 353 3.57 -1.60 -17.64
CA THR A 353 4.10 -1.01 -18.87
C THR A 353 5.43 -0.37 -18.54
N ASP A 354 6.50 -1.13 -18.71
CA ASP A 354 7.85 -0.57 -18.68
C ASP A 354 8.02 0.38 -19.88
N GLY A 355 8.39 1.62 -19.61
CA GLY A 355 8.50 2.71 -20.59
C GLY A 355 9.74 2.62 -21.49
N GLY A 356 10.14 1.41 -21.87
CA GLY A 356 11.32 1.13 -22.69
C GLY A 356 11.09 1.47 -24.17
N THR A 357 11.93 2.37 -24.69
CA THR A 357 11.99 2.72 -26.11
C THR A 357 12.37 1.54 -27.00
N ASP A 358 11.52 1.34 -28.01
CA ASP A 358 11.62 0.52 -29.22
C ASP A 358 13.05 0.20 -29.72
N ALA A 359 13.44 -1.07 -29.67
CA ALA A 359 14.54 -1.62 -30.47
C ALA A 359 14.33 -3.13 -30.75
N GLY A 360 13.58 -3.42 -31.82
CA GLY A 360 13.84 -4.46 -32.81
C GLY A 360 14.26 -5.86 -32.37
N ASP A 361 13.28 -6.78 -32.41
CA ASP A 361 13.33 -8.20 -32.79
C ASP A 361 14.68 -8.77 -33.30
N SER A 362 15.21 -9.75 -32.57
CA SER A 362 15.57 -11.05 -33.17
C SER A 362 15.67 -12.13 -32.10
N GLY A 363 14.82 -13.16 -32.22
CA GLY A 363 14.78 -14.30 -31.31
C GLY A 363 16.00 -15.21 -31.32
N GLY A 364 16.13 -16.00 -30.24
CA GLY A 364 17.10 -17.08 -30.14
C GLY A 364 17.05 -17.76 -28.77
N SER A 365 16.26 -18.83 -28.67
CA SER A 365 16.36 -19.84 -27.61
C SER A 365 17.72 -20.55 -27.67
N GLY A 366 18.40 -20.72 -26.54
CA GLY A 366 19.63 -21.51 -26.48
C GLY A 366 20.25 -21.58 -25.09
N ASP A 367 20.18 -22.78 -24.54
CA ASP A 367 20.65 -23.28 -23.26
C ASP A 367 22.20 -23.37 -23.13
N GLU A 368 22.64 -23.36 -21.87
CA GLU A 368 23.87 -23.91 -21.25
C GLU A 368 25.31 -23.67 -21.80
N THR A 369 26.14 -23.15 -20.88
CA THR A 369 27.57 -23.44 -20.65
C THR A 369 28.60 -23.22 -21.77
N ALA A 370 29.45 -22.21 -21.60
CA ALA A 370 30.81 -22.20 -22.15
C ALA A 370 31.77 -21.51 -21.16
N ALA A 371 32.79 -22.26 -20.74
CA ALA A 371 33.92 -21.77 -19.98
C ALA A 371 34.61 -20.61 -20.72
N ASP A 372 34.72 -19.44 -20.08
CA ASP A 372 35.49 -18.33 -20.62
C ASP A 372 36.87 -18.26 -19.96
N SER A 373 37.86 -18.72 -20.70
CA SER A 373 39.28 -18.65 -20.35
C SER A 373 39.86 -17.39 -20.99
N ASN A 374 39.47 -16.21 -20.48
CA ASN A 374 40.21 -14.96 -20.67
C ASN A 374 39.83 -13.81 -19.72
N ARG A 375 39.13 -14.07 -18.59
CA ARG A 375 38.84 -13.01 -17.62
C ARG A 375 40.09 -12.75 -16.76
N ALA A 376 40.64 -11.54 -16.87
CA ALA A 376 41.80 -11.14 -16.07
C ALA A 376 41.44 -10.93 -14.58
N LEU A 377 40.19 -10.58 -14.28
CA LEU A 377 39.65 -10.50 -12.91
C LEU A 377 38.62 -11.61 -12.69
N ALA A 378 38.71 -12.31 -11.56
CA ALA A 378 37.77 -13.36 -11.15
C ALA A 378 37.30 -13.12 -9.71
N VAL A 379 36.14 -13.67 -9.34
CA VAL A 379 35.74 -13.76 -7.93
C VAL A 379 36.39 -15.02 -7.34
N ALA A 380 37.18 -14.84 -6.29
CA ALA A 380 37.86 -15.92 -5.59
C ALA A 380 37.01 -16.46 -4.41
N ALA A 381 36.23 -15.59 -3.78
CA ALA A 381 35.29 -15.96 -2.72
C ALA A 381 34.21 -14.89 -2.57
N ILE A 382 33.03 -15.34 -2.14
CA ILE A 382 31.93 -14.49 -1.69
C ILE A 382 31.54 -14.99 -0.30
N ASN A 383 31.47 -14.08 0.67
CA ASN A 383 30.85 -14.34 1.96
C ASN A 383 29.67 -13.39 2.11
N ALA A 384 28.51 -13.85 1.64
CA ALA A 384 27.26 -13.10 1.71
C ALA A 384 26.55 -13.29 3.05
N ASP A 385 26.67 -14.47 3.67
CA ASP A 385 26.10 -14.76 4.98
C ASP A 385 27.11 -14.41 6.08
N ALA A 386 27.02 -13.20 6.61
CA ALA A 386 27.85 -12.77 7.73
C ALA A 386 27.46 -13.56 9.00
N ALA A 387 28.44 -13.89 9.84
CA ALA A 387 28.14 -14.60 11.07
C ALA A 387 27.30 -13.73 12.02
N GLY A 388 26.07 -14.17 12.31
CA GLY A 388 25.14 -13.50 13.22
C GLY A 388 24.04 -12.77 12.47
N ASP A 389 23.71 -11.55 12.90
CA ASP A 389 22.89 -10.63 12.11
C ASP A 389 23.84 -9.82 11.23
N ASP A 390 23.68 -9.92 9.91
CA ASP A 390 24.50 -9.25 8.91
C ASP A 390 24.55 -7.73 9.12
N ARG A 391 23.45 -7.14 9.62
CA ARG A 391 23.38 -5.70 9.93
C ARG A 391 24.28 -5.28 11.08
N GLU A 392 24.57 -6.19 12.00
CA GLU A 392 25.48 -5.96 13.12
C GLU A 392 26.94 -6.34 12.78
N ASN A 393 27.17 -7.02 11.64
CA ASN A 393 28.47 -7.56 11.25
C ASN A 393 28.80 -7.36 9.76
N LEU A 394 28.53 -6.16 9.24
CA LEU A 394 28.74 -5.80 7.83
C LEU A 394 30.17 -6.01 7.30
N ASN A 395 31.18 -6.10 8.17
CA ASN A 395 32.56 -6.37 7.75
C ASN A 395 32.85 -7.86 7.51
N ASP A 396 31.95 -8.73 7.97
CA ASP A 396 31.97 -10.17 7.67
C ASP A 396 31.18 -10.49 6.41
N GLU A 397 30.53 -9.50 5.79
CA GLU A 397 30.00 -9.60 4.43
C GLU A 397 31.04 -9.04 3.44
N TYR A 398 31.50 -9.85 2.49
CA TYR A 398 32.58 -9.43 1.57
C TYR A 398 32.67 -10.25 0.28
N VAL A 399 33.29 -9.64 -0.74
CA VAL A 399 33.73 -10.30 -1.97
C VAL A 399 35.24 -10.22 -2.09
N VAL A 400 35.88 -11.33 -2.45
CA VAL A 400 37.31 -11.41 -2.74
C VAL A 400 37.50 -11.53 -4.24
N PHE A 401 38.21 -10.59 -4.84
CA PHE A 401 38.62 -10.63 -6.24
C PHE A 401 40.06 -11.15 -6.36
N GLU A 402 40.37 -11.89 -7.42
CA GLU A 402 41.72 -12.32 -7.79
C GLU A 402 42.05 -11.84 -9.21
N ASN A 403 43.26 -11.34 -9.41
CA ASN A 403 43.80 -11.14 -10.76
C ASN A 403 44.33 -12.48 -11.31
N ALA A 404 43.51 -13.17 -12.09
CA ALA A 404 43.83 -14.43 -12.75
C ALA A 404 44.64 -14.25 -14.06
N GLY A 405 44.92 -13.00 -14.46
CA GLY A 405 45.72 -12.65 -15.65
C GLY A 405 47.23 -12.67 -15.40
N ASP A 406 48.00 -12.25 -16.40
CA ASP A 406 49.47 -12.16 -16.37
C ASP A 406 50.01 -10.72 -16.35
N GLU A 407 49.13 -9.73 -16.35
CA GLU A 407 49.43 -8.29 -16.24
C GLU A 407 48.79 -7.68 -14.97
N THR A 408 49.41 -6.65 -14.40
CA THR A 408 48.81 -5.89 -13.28
C THR A 408 47.58 -5.13 -13.77
N LEU A 409 46.46 -5.28 -13.06
CA LEU A 409 45.23 -4.53 -13.31
C LEU A 409 45.27 -3.19 -12.58
N ASP A 410 44.88 -2.12 -13.28
CA ASP A 410 44.53 -0.83 -12.68
C ASP A 410 43.01 -0.77 -12.54
N LEU A 411 42.55 -0.84 -11.29
CA LEU A 411 41.13 -0.90 -10.94
C LEU A 411 40.56 0.49 -10.61
N SER A 412 41.35 1.56 -10.77
CA SER A 412 40.91 2.93 -10.49
C SER A 412 39.63 3.26 -11.26
N GLY A 413 38.57 3.67 -10.57
CA GLY A 413 37.27 4.00 -11.16
C GLY A 413 36.48 2.83 -11.72
N TRP A 414 36.92 1.59 -11.48
CA TRP A 414 36.09 0.40 -11.73
C TRP A 414 34.97 0.36 -10.71
N THR A 415 33.87 -0.28 -11.07
CA THR A 415 32.70 -0.34 -10.19
C THR A 415 32.29 -1.77 -9.94
N VAL A 416 31.99 -2.06 -8.67
CA VAL A 416 31.38 -3.31 -8.22
C VAL A 416 29.93 -3.02 -7.89
N GLU A 417 29.03 -3.84 -8.40
CA GLU A 417 27.58 -3.66 -8.29
C GLU A 417 26.92 -5.00 -7.92
N ASP A 418 25.92 -4.99 -7.05
CA ASP A 418 25.06 -6.16 -6.77
C ASP A 418 23.92 -6.24 -7.83
N GLU A 419 23.08 -7.26 -7.75
CA GLU A 419 21.92 -7.38 -8.64
C GLU A 419 20.88 -6.27 -8.41
N ALA A 420 20.87 -5.66 -7.22
CA ALA A 420 19.98 -4.56 -6.84
C ALA A 420 20.49 -3.17 -7.25
N GLY A 421 21.67 -3.05 -7.86
CA GLY A 421 22.24 -1.80 -8.34
C GLY A 421 23.00 -0.97 -7.30
N LYS A 422 23.27 -1.51 -6.10
CA LYS A 422 24.19 -0.88 -5.14
C LYS A 422 25.58 -0.89 -5.72
N ARG A 423 26.14 0.29 -5.91
CA ARG A 423 27.42 0.47 -6.61
C ARG A 423 28.52 0.99 -5.69
N TYR A 424 29.67 0.33 -5.72
CA TYR A 424 30.92 0.78 -5.14
C TYR A 424 31.87 1.18 -6.25
N GLU A 425 32.44 2.39 -6.19
CA GLU A 425 33.50 2.84 -7.09
C GLU A 425 34.86 2.64 -6.40
N MET A 426 35.74 1.88 -7.06
CA MET A 426 37.10 1.62 -6.62
C MET A 426 37.91 2.92 -6.56
N PRO A 427 38.58 3.23 -5.42
CA PRO A 427 39.38 4.43 -5.28
C PRO A 427 40.51 4.56 -6.33
N ASP A 428 40.90 5.80 -6.61
CA ASP A 428 42.07 6.08 -7.45
C ASP A 428 43.34 5.41 -6.90
N GLY A 429 44.08 4.74 -7.78
CA GLY A 429 45.37 4.11 -7.48
C GLY A 429 45.29 2.69 -6.95
N VAL A 430 44.09 2.07 -6.92
CA VAL A 430 43.94 0.64 -6.61
C VAL A 430 44.46 -0.18 -7.80
N THR A 431 45.51 -0.97 -7.55
CA THR A 431 46.09 -1.89 -8.54
C THR A 431 46.18 -3.29 -7.99
N LEU A 432 46.00 -4.31 -8.84
CA LEU A 432 46.06 -5.72 -8.44
C LEU A 432 47.06 -6.48 -9.32
N ALA A 433 48.19 -6.94 -8.76
CA ALA A 433 49.19 -7.67 -9.54
C ALA A 433 48.75 -9.13 -9.85
N PRO A 434 49.36 -9.79 -10.85
CA PRO A 434 49.02 -11.18 -11.18
C PRO A 434 49.09 -12.12 -9.97
N GLY A 435 47.98 -12.83 -9.70
CA GLY A 435 47.83 -13.75 -8.58
C GLY A 435 47.62 -13.09 -7.20
N GLU A 436 47.46 -11.77 -7.13
CA GLU A 436 47.06 -11.08 -5.89
C GLU A 436 45.55 -11.03 -5.75
N THR A 437 45.10 -10.89 -4.50
CA THR A 437 43.68 -10.80 -4.14
C THR A 437 43.35 -9.47 -3.46
N LEU A 438 42.16 -8.95 -3.74
CA LEU A 438 41.58 -7.75 -3.14
C LEU A 438 40.25 -8.11 -2.47
N THR A 439 40.09 -7.77 -1.19
CA THR A 439 38.82 -7.98 -0.48
C THR A 439 38.04 -6.67 -0.43
N LEU A 440 36.79 -6.67 -0.90
CA LEU A 440 35.84 -5.59 -0.69
C LEU A 440 34.84 -6.01 0.39
N ARG A 441 34.89 -5.32 1.53
CA ARG A 441 33.98 -5.54 2.67
C ARG A 441 32.83 -4.55 2.62
N THR A 442 31.64 -4.99 2.99
CA THR A 442 30.45 -4.13 2.95
C THR A 442 30.46 -3.04 4.02
N GLY A 443 30.94 -3.35 5.21
CA GLY A 443 30.96 -2.41 6.33
C GLY A 443 32.02 -1.31 6.21
N SER A 444 32.26 -0.63 7.33
CA SER A 444 33.22 0.47 7.41
C SER A 444 34.59 0.03 7.92
N GLY A 445 35.65 0.69 7.45
CA GLY A 445 37.02 0.47 7.91
C GLY A 445 37.98 1.52 7.38
N THR A 446 39.27 1.17 7.29
CA THR A 446 40.28 2.02 6.66
C THR A 446 40.91 1.23 5.53
N ASP A 447 40.78 1.74 4.31
CA ASP A 447 41.29 1.09 3.12
C ASP A 447 42.80 0.84 3.21
N THR A 448 43.20 -0.30 2.67
CA THR A 448 44.58 -0.71 2.46
C THR A 448 44.77 -1.12 0.99
N GLU A 449 45.98 -1.55 0.62
CA GLU A 449 46.24 -2.03 -0.74
C GLU A 449 45.43 -3.29 -1.11
N THR A 450 44.99 -4.09 -0.12
CA THR A 450 44.35 -5.40 -0.34
C THR A 450 42.98 -5.57 0.34
N ASP A 451 42.57 -4.60 1.16
CA ASP A 451 41.26 -4.58 1.83
C ASP A 451 40.64 -3.20 1.65
N LEU A 452 39.48 -3.18 1.01
CA LEU A 452 38.64 -2.00 0.81
C LEU A 452 37.34 -2.13 1.60
N TYR A 453 36.79 -0.98 1.99
CA TYR A 453 35.57 -0.90 2.76
C TYR A 453 34.55 -0.05 2.02
N TRP A 454 33.40 -0.64 1.71
CA TRP A 454 32.29 0.05 1.04
C TRP A 454 31.74 1.17 1.92
N GLY A 455 31.74 0.98 3.25
CA GLY A 455 31.13 1.92 4.17
C GLY A 455 29.60 1.94 4.06
N ALA A 456 29.00 0.85 3.55
CA ALA A 456 27.57 0.71 3.49
C ALA A 456 26.98 0.65 4.91
N GLY A 457 25.77 1.20 5.06
CA GLY A 457 25.02 1.16 6.32
C GLY A 457 24.14 -0.09 6.46
N SER A 458 24.16 -0.98 5.48
CA SER A 458 23.33 -2.20 5.40
C SER A 458 24.04 -3.28 4.56
N PRO A 459 23.64 -4.56 4.70
CA PRO A 459 24.17 -5.66 3.89
C PRO A 459 23.95 -5.39 2.40
N VAL A 460 24.89 -5.81 1.57
CA VAL A 460 24.90 -5.62 0.11
C VAL A 460 24.73 -6.95 -0.62
N TRP A 461 25.25 -8.04 -0.06
CA TRP A 461 25.33 -9.34 -0.70
C TRP A 461 24.26 -10.26 -0.12
N ASN A 462 23.18 -10.51 -0.87
CA ASN A 462 22.05 -11.30 -0.35
C ASN A 462 22.44 -12.76 -0.01
N ASN A 463 22.11 -13.24 1.20
CA ASN A 463 22.51 -14.58 1.70
C ASN A 463 21.87 -15.74 0.91
N GLY A 464 20.72 -15.49 0.25
CA GLY A 464 19.99 -16.46 -0.56
C GLY A 464 20.33 -16.43 -2.06
N GLY A 465 21.37 -15.67 -2.43
CA GLY A 465 21.85 -15.53 -3.79
C GLY A 465 21.80 -14.09 -4.29
N ASP A 466 22.82 -13.72 -5.06
CA ASP A 466 23.00 -12.39 -5.65
C ASP A 466 23.94 -12.50 -6.86
N THR A 467 24.14 -11.39 -7.58
CA THR A 467 25.09 -11.29 -8.68
C THR A 467 26.11 -10.19 -8.44
N VAL A 468 27.40 -10.56 -8.34
CA VAL A 468 28.52 -9.61 -8.37
C VAL A 468 28.77 -9.20 -9.82
N ILE A 469 28.55 -7.92 -10.12
CA ILE A 469 28.80 -7.30 -11.41
C ILE A 469 29.99 -6.36 -11.29
N VAL A 470 30.97 -6.47 -12.19
CA VAL A 470 32.10 -5.54 -12.24
C VAL A 470 32.19 -4.89 -13.61
N GLU A 471 32.25 -3.57 -13.63
CA GLU A 471 32.49 -2.76 -14.82
C GLU A 471 33.81 -2.01 -14.70
N ASN A 472 34.53 -1.85 -15.80
CA ASN A 472 35.74 -1.03 -15.83
C ASN A 472 35.40 0.47 -15.85
N ALA A 473 36.42 1.33 -15.76
CA ALA A 473 36.24 2.80 -15.79
C ALA A 473 35.63 3.35 -17.10
N THR A 474 35.52 2.55 -18.17
CA THR A 474 34.84 2.93 -19.42
C THR A 474 33.39 2.43 -19.49
N GLY A 475 32.92 1.70 -18.48
CA GLY A 475 31.57 1.12 -18.40
C GLY A 475 31.42 -0.22 -19.10
N ASP A 476 32.52 -0.87 -19.49
CA ASP A 476 32.45 -2.22 -20.06
C ASP A 476 32.38 -3.26 -18.94
N ARG A 477 31.41 -4.18 -19.00
CA ARG A 477 31.28 -5.28 -18.06
C ARG A 477 32.44 -6.26 -18.17
N VAL A 478 33.21 -6.40 -17.09
CA VAL A 478 34.38 -7.27 -16.97
C VAL A 478 34.04 -8.61 -16.33
N LEU A 479 33.14 -8.60 -15.35
CA LEU A 479 32.76 -9.77 -14.55
C LEU A 479 31.27 -9.74 -14.23
N ALA A 480 30.71 -10.93 -14.16
CA ALA A 480 29.35 -11.23 -13.73
C ALA A 480 29.42 -12.60 -13.07
N GLU A 481 29.15 -12.67 -11.79
CA GLU A 481 29.17 -13.93 -11.05
C GLU A 481 28.00 -13.98 -10.07
N SER A 482 27.09 -14.90 -10.34
CA SER A 482 25.95 -15.16 -9.46
C SER A 482 26.28 -16.29 -8.49
N TYR A 483 25.74 -16.21 -7.28
CA TYR A 483 25.76 -17.27 -6.29
C TYR A 483 24.33 -17.50 -5.77
N GLU A 484 24.11 -18.65 -5.11
CA GLU A 484 22.81 -19.08 -4.56
C GLU A 484 22.98 -19.57 -3.11
#